data_AF-A0A419VXN8-F1
#
_entry.id   AF-A0A419VXN8-F1
#
_cell.length_a   1.000
_cell.length_b   1.000
_cell.length_c   1.000
_cell.angle_alpha   90.00
_cell.angle_beta   90.00
_cell.angle_gamma   90.00
#
_symmetry.space_group_name_H-M   'P 1'
#
loop_
_entity.id
_entity.type
_entity.pdbx_description
1 polymer ?
#
loop_
_entity_poly.entity_id
_entity_poly.type
_entity_poly.pdbx_seq_one_letter_code
_entity_poly.pdbx_strand_id
1 'polypeptide(L)' 'MKLFLDTNVFIAAVTDEPDTGAIAVDVLDGDHDFLTSMLNLMELRSVLTKKERLELS' A
#
# COMPACT_ATOMS: atom_id res chain seq x y z
N MET A 1 13.38 -4.43 12.61
CA MET A 1 12.93 -5.83 12.34
C MET A 1 12.64 -5.95 10.85
N LYS A 2 12.78 -7.13 10.23
CA LYS A 2 12.53 -7.28 8.78
C LYS A 2 11.05 -7.61 8.53
N LEU A 3 10.35 -6.77 7.78
CA LEU A 3 8.93 -6.93 7.48
C LEU A 3 8.72 -7.22 6.00
N PHE A 4 7.91 -8.22 5.69
CA PHE A 4 7.45 -8.48 4.33
C PHE A 4 6.06 -7.85 4.15
N LEU A 5 5.98 -6.82 3.31
CA LEU A 5 4.79 -6.00 3.14
C LEU A 5 3.91 -6.52 2.00
N ASP A 6 2.63 -6.70 2.32
CA ASP A 6 1.57 -6.98 1.37
C ASP A 6 1.06 -5.70 0.68
N THR A 7 0.45 -5.87 -0.48
CA THR A 7 -0.22 -4.82 -1.27
C THR A 7 -1.15 -3.98 -0.42
N ASN A 8 -1.88 -4.59 0.52
CA ASN A 8 -2.86 -3.91 1.37
C ASN A 8 -2.24 -2.82 2.26
N VAL A 9 -1.00 -3.00 2.73
CA VAL A 9 -0.31 -1.96 3.51
C VAL A 9 -0.05 -0.73 2.66
N PHE A 10 0.39 -0.94 1.41
CA PHE A 10 0.61 0.17 0.48
C PHE A 10 -0.70 0.83 0.05
N ILE A 11 -1.76 0.06 -0.18
CA ILE A 11 -3.08 0.61 -0.53
C ILE A 11 -3.64 1.45 0.62
N ALA A 12 -3.60 0.93 1.84
CA ALA A 12 -4.09 1.63 3.02
C ALA A 12 -3.37 2.98 3.20
N ALA A 13 -2.03 2.98 3.09
CA ALA A 13 -1.22 4.20 3.21
C ALA A 13 -1.45 5.20 2.07
N VAL A 14 -1.54 4.74 0.82
CA VAL A 14 -1.65 5.64 -0.35
C VAL A 14 -3.07 6.17 -0.56
N THR A 15 -4.10 5.41 -0.17
CA THR A 15 -5.51 5.80 -0.35
C THR A 15 -6.16 6.38 0.90
N ASP A 16 -5.39 6.57 1.98
CA ASP A 16 -5.88 7.02 3.30
C ASP A 16 -7.12 6.23 3.74
N GLU A 17 -6.98 4.89 3.71
CA GLU A 17 -8.10 3.99 3.94
C GLU A 17 -8.61 4.16 5.38
N PRO A 18 -9.95 4.25 5.61
CA PRO A 18 -10.49 4.41 6.94
C PRO A 18 -9.98 3.32 7.89
N ASP A 19 -9.63 3.72 9.11
CA ASP A 19 -9.10 2.88 10.20
C ASP A 19 -7.71 2.27 9.97
N THR A 20 -7.29 2.01 8.73
CA THR A 20 -6.03 1.32 8.43
C THR A 20 -4.94 2.22 7.85
N GLY A 21 -5.29 3.38 7.28
CA GLY A 21 -4.35 4.30 6.65
C GLY A 21 -3.29 4.83 7.62
N ALA A 22 -3.73 5.37 8.77
CA ALA A 22 -2.83 5.85 9.82
C ALA A 22 -1.91 4.75 10.35
N ILE A 23 -2.45 3.54 10.56
CA ILE A 23 -1.67 2.39 11.04
C ILE A 23 -0.62 1.97 10.00
N ALA A 24 -0.98 1.98 8.71
CA ALA A 24 -0.05 1.65 7.64
C ALA A 24 1.09 2.67 7.53
N VAL A 25 0.79 3.95 7.70
CA VAL A 25 1.81 5.02 7.76
C VAL A 25 2.73 4.81 8.96
N ASP A 26 2.18 4.57 10.16
CA ASP A 26 2.99 4.33 11.36
C ASP A 26 3.94 3.14 11.21
N VAL A 27 3.49 2.06 10.54
CA VAL A 27 4.34 0.89 10.23
C VAL A 27 5.44 1.25 9.23
N LEU A 28 5.15 2.07 8.23
CA LEU A 28 6.11 2.47 7.19
C LEU A 28 7.14 3.50 7.69
N ASP A 29 6.74 4.37 8.63
CA ASP A 29 7.62 5.34 9.30
C ASP A 29 8.47 4.70 10.42
N GLY A 30 8.16 3.46 10.80
CA GLY A 30 8.91 2.69 11.78
C GLY A 30 10.32 2.28 11.31
N ASP A 31 11.21 2.02 12.26
CA ASP A 31 12.59 1.56 11.99
C ASP A 31 12.61 0.06 11.64
N HIS A 32 12.26 -0.24 10.38
CA HIS A 32 12.13 -1.59 9.85
C HIS A 32 12.85 -1.75 8.50
N ASP A 33 13.41 -2.94 8.30
CA ASP A 33 13.91 -3.34 6.97
C ASP A 33 12.74 -3.91 6.17
N PHE A 34 12.34 -3.22 5.11
CA PHE A 34 11.19 -3.66 4.32
C PHE A 34 11.59 -4.58 3.16
N LEU A 35 10.78 -5.61 2.97
CA LEU A 35 10.77 -6.46 1.78
C LEU A 35 9.36 -6.43 1.19
N THR A 36 9.28 -6.56 -0.12
CA THR A 36 8.03 -6.89 -0.80
C THR A 36 8.34 -7.69 -2.05
N SER A 37 7.33 -8.32 -2.64
CA SER A 37 7.50 -9.01 -3.91
C SER A 37 7.15 -8.09 -5.09
N MET A 38 7.71 -8.38 -6.25
CA MET A 38 7.27 -7.76 -7.50
C MET A 38 5.78 -7.98 -7.78
N LEU A 39 5.20 -9.10 -7.31
CA LEU A 39 3.77 -9.38 -7.46
C LEU A 39 2.93 -8.36 -6.68
N ASN A 40 3.31 -8.03 -5.45
CA ASN A 40 2.61 -7.05 -4.62
C ASN A 40 2.66 -5.65 -5.26
N LEU A 41 3.80 -5.28 -5.86
CA LEU A 41 3.92 -4.02 -6.60
C LEU A 41 3.08 -3.99 -7.88
N MET A 42 3.00 -5.11 -8.61
CA MET A 42 2.14 -5.23 -9.80
C MET A 42 0.66 -5.14 -9.45
N GLU A 43 0.26 -5.71 -8.31
CA GLU A 43 -1.08 -5.60 -7.78
C GLU A 43 -1.39 -4.18 -7.35
N LEU A 44 -0.50 -3.53 -6.58
CA LEU A 44 -0.63 -2.13 -6.17
C LEU A 44 -0.86 -1.23 -7.39
N ARG A 45 -0.02 -1.35 -8.42
CA ARG A 45 -0.19 -0.63 -9.68
C ARG A 45 -1.56 -0.88 -10.29
N SER A 46 -2.01 -2.13 -10.32
CA SER A 46 -3.31 -2.50 -10.90
C SER A 46 -4.48 -1.92 -10.10
N VAL A 47 -4.39 -1.89 -8.77
CA VAL A 47 -5.41 -1.30 -7.88
C VAL A 47 -5.45 0.21 -8.05
N LEU A 48 -4.30 0.90 -8.01
CA LEU A 48 -4.23 2.34 -8.20
C LEU A 48 -4.74 2.75 -9.59
N THR A 49 -4.37 2.01 -10.64
CA THR A 49 -4.87 2.26 -12.01
C THR A 49 -6.39 2.08 -12.12
N LYS A 50 -6.99 1.17 -11.34
CA LYS A 50 -8.45 0.95 -11.34
C LYS A 50 -9.18 1.98 -10.50
N LYS A 51 -8.67 2.29 -9.30
CA LYS A 51 -9.26 3.27 -8.39
C LYS A 51 -9.19 4.70 -8.98
N GLU A 52 -8.13 5.05 -9.70
CA GLU A 52 -8.00 6.31 -10.46
C GLU A 52 -8.75 6.33 -11.81
N ARG A 53 -9.51 5.26 -12.16
CA ARG A 53 -10.21 5.15 -13.46
C ARG A 53 -11.74 5.07 -13.38
N LEU A 54 -12.33 5.42 -12.25
CA LEU A 54 -13.76 5.76 -12.20
C LEU A 54 -14.04 7.26 -12.42
N GLU A 55 -13.03 8.12 -12.57
CA GLU A 55 -13.20 9.56 -12.88
C GLU A 55 -12.27 10.09 -14.00
N LEU A 56 -12.08 9.32 -15.08
CA LEU A 56 -11.67 9.87 -16.38
C LEU A 56 -12.45 9.18 -17.50
N SER A 57 -13.78 9.24 -17.44
CA SER A 57 -14.67 9.11 -18.60
C SER A 57 -15.99 9.84 -18.36
#